data_AF-A0A7K4SK89-F1
#
_entry.id   AF-A0A7K4SK89-F1
#
_cell.length_a   1.000
_cell.length_b   1.000
_cell.length_c   1.000
_cell.angle_alpha   90.00
_cell.angle_beta   90.00
_cell.angle_gamma   90.00
#
_symmetry.space_group_name_H-M   'P 1'
#
loop_
_entity.id
_entity.type
_entity.pdbx_description
1 polymer ?
#
loop_
_entity_poly.entity_id
_entity_poly.type
_entity_poly.pdbx_seq_one_letter_code
_entity_poly.pdbx_strand_id
1 'polypeptide(L)'
;REAESFKEQGNAYYAKKDYNEAYNYYTKAIDTCPNNASYYGNRAATLMMLGRFREALGDAQQSVRLDDSFVRGHLREGKCHLSLGNAMAASRCFQRVLELDHKNTQAQQELKNASTVLEYEKIAEVDFEKRDFRKVVFCMDRALEFAPACHRFKILKAECLALLGRYPEAQSVA
;
A
#
# COMPACT_ATOMS: atom_id res chain seq x y z
N ARG A 1 -1.80 13.36 27.91
CA ARG A 1 -0.34 13.37 28.21
C ARG A 1 0.25 11.98 28.04
N GLU A 2 -0.38 10.94 28.61
CA GLU A 2 0.07 9.56 28.47
C GLU A 2 0.03 9.02 27.02
N ALA A 3 -1.06 9.22 26.27
CA ALA A 3 -1.15 8.82 24.86
C ALA A 3 -0.06 9.45 23.97
N GLU A 4 0.27 10.73 24.20
CA GLU A 4 1.36 11.42 23.49
C GLU A 4 2.73 10.81 23.83
N SER A 5 2.95 10.41 25.09
CA SER A 5 4.18 9.73 25.50
C SER A 5 4.32 8.36 24.82
N PHE A 6 3.23 7.57 24.75
CA PHE A 6 3.23 6.32 23.99
C PHE A 6 3.49 6.55 22.50
N LYS A 7 2.90 7.59 21.89
CA LYS A 7 3.21 7.97 20.51
C LYS A 7 4.70 8.30 20.33
N GLU A 8 5.31 9.05 21.24
CA GLU A 8 6.73 9.39 21.19
C GLU A 8 7.65 8.16 21.34
N GLN A 9 7.30 7.24 22.23
CA GLN A 9 7.99 5.95 22.35
C GLN A 9 7.85 5.14 21.05
N GLY A 10 6.65 5.06 20.49
CA GLY A 10 6.40 4.45 19.18
C GLY A 10 7.26 5.05 18.07
N ASN A 11 7.39 6.39 18.03
CA ASN A 11 8.27 7.09 17.09
C ASN A 11 9.75 6.71 17.29
N ALA A 12 10.19 6.58 18.54
CA ALA A 12 11.57 6.21 18.86
C ALA A 12 11.91 4.78 18.42
N TYR A 13 11.01 3.82 18.64
CA TYR A 13 11.18 2.44 18.15
C TYR A 13 11.08 2.37 16.61
N TYR A 14 10.18 3.15 16.01
CA TYR A 14 10.07 3.26 14.56
C TYR A 14 11.37 3.76 13.92
N ALA A 15 11.99 4.79 14.52
CA ALA A 15 13.28 5.32 14.06
C ALA A 15 14.42 4.30 14.17
N LYS A 16 14.36 3.41 15.18
CA LYS A 16 15.27 2.27 15.34
C LYS A 16 14.95 1.08 14.43
N LYS A 17 13.92 1.19 13.58
CA LYS A 17 13.38 0.11 12.74
C LYS A 17 12.86 -1.10 13.53
N ASP A 18 12.59 -0.92 14.83
CA ASP A 18 11.92 -1.92 15.64
C ASP A 18 10.40 -1.71 15.51
N TYR A 19 9.86 -2.23 14.41
CA TYR A 19 8.47 -1.99 14.05
C TYR A 19 7.48 -2.76 14.93
N ASN A 20 7.90 -3.86 15.55
CA ASN A 20 7.04 -4.60 16.48
C ASN A 20 6.80 -3.78 17.75
N GLU A 21 7.85 -3.25 18.36
CA GLU A 21 7.70 -2.38 19.53
C GLU A 21 7.00 -1.06 19.18
N ALA A 22 7.31 -0.48 18.03
CA ALA A 22 6.60 0.71 17.56
C ALA A 22 5.07 0.46 17.47
N TYR A 23 4.66 -0.68 16.93
CA TYR A 23 3.26 -1.09 16.84
C TYR A 23 2.60 -1.21 18.22
N ASN A 24 3.30 -1.83 19.18
CA ASN A 24 2.81 -1.99 20.56
C ASN A 24 2.56 -0.61 21.21
N TYR A 25 3.49 0.33 21.07
CA TYR A 25 3.34 1.67 21.65
C TYR A 25 2.27 2.51 20.95
N TYR A 26 2.14 2.45 19.62
CA TYR A 26 1.02 3.13 18.96
C TYR A 26 -0.33 2.53 19.33
N THR A 27 -0.39 1.22 19.57
CA THR A 27 -1.62 0.58 20.07
C THR A 27 -1.99 1.09 21.46
N LYS A 28 -1.04 1.18 22.40
CA LYS A 28 -1.26 1.82 23.71
C LYS A 28 -1.74 3.28 23.57
N ALA A 29 -1.18 4.04 22.63
CA ALA A 29 -1.61 5.41 22.37
C ALA A 29 -3.07 5.47 21.89
N ILE A 30 -3.48 4.56 20.99
CA ILE A 30 -4.85 4.43 20.49
C ILE A 30 -5.81 4.01 21.61
N ASP A 31 -5.45 3.02 22.41
CA ASP A 31 -6.28 2.53 23.52
C ASP A 31 -6.52 3.63 24.56
N THR A 32 -5.52 4.50 24.77
CA THR A 32 -5.62 5.63 25.69
C THR A 32 -6.44 6.79 25.10
N CYS A 33 -6.34 7.04 23.79
CA CYS A 33 -7.06 8.10 23.11
C CYS A 33 -7.38 7.70 21.65
N PRO A 34 -8.56 7.12 21.40
CA PRO A 34 -8.92 6.52 20.11
C PRO A 34 -9.37 7.53 19.05
N ASN A 35 -9.44 8.82 19.38
CA ASN A 35 -9.94 9.85 18.47
C ASN A 35 -8.82 10.72 17.87
N ASN A 36 -7.57 10.25 17.88
CA ASN A 36 -6.43 10.97 17.31
C ASN A 36 -5.96 10.31 16.00
N ALA A 37 -6.18 11.01 14.88
CA ALA A 37 -5.80 10.55 13.55
C ALA A 37 -4.31 10.17 13.44
N SER A 38 -3.42 10.93 14.09
CA SER A 38 -1.97 10.73 13.99
C SER A 38 -1.53 9.35 14.49
N TYR A 39 -2.19 8.81 15.53
CA TYR A 39 -1.81 7.50 16.09
C TYR A 39 -2.12 6.37 15.12
N TYR A 40 -3.31 6.36 14.54
CA TYR A 40 -3.68 5.41 13.48
C TYR A 40 -2.78 5.56 12.26
N GLY A 41 -2.50 6.79 11.84
CA GLY A 41 -1.56 7.02 10.74
C GLY A 41 -0.17 6.43 11.04
N ASN A 42 0.37 6.63 12.24
CA ASN A 42 1.71 6.13 12.58
C ASN A 42 1.73 4.61 12.74
N ARG A 43 0.67 4.01 13.27
CA ARG A 43 0.51 2.55 13.29
C ARG A 43 0.35 1.97 11.88
N ALA A 44 -0.37 2.64 10.98
CA ALA A 44 -0.45 2.27 9.57
C ALA A 44 0.94 2.26 8.90
N ALA A 45 1.75 3.31 9.10
CA ALA A 45 3.13 3.32 8.59
C ALA A 45 3.95 2.15 9.14
N THR A 46 3.78 1.82 10.41
CA THR A 46 4.47 0.70 11.06
C THR A 46 4.04 -0.65 10.47
N LEU A 47 2.74 -0.84 10.27
CA LEU A 47 2.17 -2.03 9.63
C LEU A 47 2.63 -2.19 8.19
N MET A 48 2.79 -1.10 7.43
CA MET A 48 3.40 -1.14 6.08
C MET A 48 4.83 -1.66 6.13
N MET A 49 5.64 -1.21 7.10
CA MET A 49 7.02 -1.70 7.27
C MET A 49 7.08 -3.17 7.68
N LEU A 50 6.05 -3.68 8.34
CA LEU A 50 5.88 -5.11 8.66
C LEU A 50 5.28 -5.92 7.50
N GLY A 51 5.00 -5.31 6.35
CA GLY A 51 4.34 -5.98 5.21
C GLY A 51 2.86 -6.29 5.42
N ARG A 52 2.25 -5.79 6.50
CA ARG A 52 0.84 -6.03 6.88
C ARG A 52 -0.09 -4.99 6.23
N PHE A 53 -0.06 -4.92 4.90
CA PHE A 53 -0.71 -3.85 4.13
C PHE A 53 -2.24 -3.77 4.29
N ARG A 54 -2.93 -4.90 4.48
CA ARG A 54 -4.39 -4.89 4.71
C ARG A 54 -4.76 -4.24 6.04
N GLU A 55 -4.01 -4.52 7.09
CA GLU A 55 -4.22 -3.91 8.40
C GLU A 55 -3.80 -2.44 8.40
N ALA A 56 -2.69 -2.14 7.72
CA ALA A 56 -2.26 -0.76 7.49
C ALA A 56 -3.32 0.08 6.78
N LEU A 57 -4.02 -0.49 5.79
CA LEU A 57 -5.11 0.18 5.09
C LEU A 57 -6.25 0.53 6.05
N GLY A 58 -6.65 -0.40 6.93
CA GLY A 58 -7.70 -0.14 7.93
C GLY A 58 -7.36 1.02 8.86
N ASP A 59 -6.11 1.05 9.35
CA ASP A 59 -5.62 2.15 10.18
C ASP A 59 -5.51 3.47 9.39
N ALA A 60 -5.03 3.45 8.16
CA ALA A 60 -4.92 4.66 7.33
C ALA A 60 -6.31 5.26 7.04
N GLN A 61 -7.29 4.41 6.72
CA GLN A 61 -8.68 4.83 6.54
C GLN A 61 -9.28 5.38 7.83
N GLN A 62 -8.98 4.79 8.99
CA GLN A 62 -9.43 5.33 10.27
C GLN A 62 -8.79 6.69 10.56
N SER A 63 -7.50 6.85 10.23
CA SER A 63 -6.79 8.13 10.34
C SER A 63 -7.48 9.22 9.50
N VAL A 64 -7.85 8.92 8.25
CA VAL A 64 -8.53 9.85 7.36
C VAL A 64 -9.96 10.14 7.81
N ARG A 65 -10.68 9.13 8.32
CA ARG A 65 -12.02 9.35 8.90
C ARG A 65 -12.01 10.29 10.11
N LEU A 66 -10.97 10.22 10.94
CA LEU A 66 -10.81 11.07 12.11
C LEU A 66 -10.40 12.50 11.73
N ASP A 67 -9.57 12.65 10.69
CA ASP A 67 -9.14 13.94 10.16
C ASP A 67 -8.90 13.85 8.64
N ASP A 68 -9.87 14.31 7.86
CA ASP A 68 -9.79 14.30 6.39
C ASP A 68 -8.75 15.30 5.85
N SER A 69 -8.31 16.26 6.67
CA SER A 69 -7.23 17.18 6.29
C SER A 69 -5.84 16.61 6.56
N PHE A 70 -5.75 15.44 7.20
CA PHE A 70 -4.48 14.82 7.56
C PHE A 70 -3.78 14.22 6.34
N VAL A 71 -2.95 15.02 5.69
CA VAL A 71 -2.17 14.67 4.48
C VAL A 71 -1.45 13.32 4.59
N ARG A 72 -0.82 13.05 5.74
CA ARG A 72 -0.10 11.77 5.94
C ARG A 72 -1.05 10.57 5.99
N GLY A 73 -2.28 10.73 6.44
CA GLY A 73 -3.31 9.69 6.44
C GLY A 73 -3.66 9.27 5.01
N HIS A 74 -4.07 10.24 4.19
CA HIS A 74 -4.37 10.01 2.77
C HIS A 74 -3.20 9.41 2.00
N LEU A 75 -1.98 9.89 2.24
CA LEU A 75 -0.79 9.36 1.59
C LEU A 75 -0.53 7.89 1.95
N ARG A 76 -0.73 7.51 3.22
CA ARG A 76 -0.58 6.13 3.68
C ARG A 76 -1.70 5.24 3.15
N GLU A 77 -2.93 5.74 3.09
CA GLU A 77 -4.07 5.03 2.49
C GLU A 77 -3.80 4.70 1.02
N GLY A 78 -3.35 5.70 0.25
CA GLY A 78 -3.00 5.53 -1.16
C GLY A 78 -1.89 4.49 -1.37
N LYS A 79 -0.82 4.54 -0.57
CA LYS A 79 0.26 3.55 -0.65
C LYS A 79 -0.19 2.14 -0.28
N CYS A 80 -1.09 1.99 0.70
CA CYS A 80 -1.66 0.69 1.04
C CYS A 80 -2.54 0.16 -0.10
N HIS A 81 -3.39 1.00 -0.68
CA HIS A 81 -4.16 0.63 -1.87
C HIS A 81 -3.26 0.21 -3.03
N LEU A 82 -2.21 0.97 -3.34
CA LEU A 82 -1.27 0.64 -4.41
C LEU A 82 -0.54 -0.69 -4.14
N SER A 83 -0.04 -0.88 -2.92
CA SER A 83 0.66 -2.11 -2.53
C SER A 83 -0.23 -3.36 -2.67
N LEU A 84 -1.53 -3.20 -2.47
CA LEU A 84 -2.55 -4.25 -2.61
C LEU A 84 -3.06 -4.41 -4.06
N GLY A 85 -2.59 -3.58 -5.00
CA GLY A 85 -3.01 -3.57 -6.41
C GLY A 85 -4.34 -2.88 -6.69
N ASN A 86 -4.81 -2.03 -5.77
CA ASN A 86 -6.01 -1.19 -5.94
C ASN A 86 -5.61 0.17 -6.53
N ALA A 87 -5.00 0.19 -7.71
CA ALA A 87 -4.36 1.38 -8.26
C ALA A 87 -5.33 2.56 -8.49
N MET A 88 -6.58 2.30 -8.89
CA MET A 88 -7.60 3.36 -9.02
C MET A 88 -7.91 4.04 -7.68
N ALA A 89 -8.00 3.27 -6.59
CA ALA A 89 -8.23 3.82 -5.26
C ALA A 89 -7.01 4.61 -4.78
N ALA A 90 -5.81 4.08 -5.03
CA ALA A 90 -4.56 4.77 -4.73
C ALA A 90 -4.48 6.15 -5.42
N SER A 91 -4.80 6.22 -6.72
CA SER A 91 -4.81 7.48 -7.47
C SER A 91 -5.75 8.52 -6.84
N ARG A 92 -6.94 8.12 -6.37
CA ARG A 92 -7.86 9.05 -5.68
C ARG A 92 -7.26 9.59 -4.38
N CYS A 93 -6.64 8.73 -3.58
CA CYS A 93 -5.97 9.17 -2.35
C CYS A 93 -4.82 10.15 -2.64
N PHE A 94 -4.00 9.87 -3.65
CA PHE A 94 -2.90 10.78 -4.02
C PHE A 94 -3.40 12.10 -4.63
N GLN A 95 -4.47 12.07 -5.42
CA GLN A 95 -5.15 13.28 -5.89
C GLN A 95 -5.61 14.13 -4.70
N ARG A 96 -6.22 13.50 -3.68
CA ARG A 96 -6.65 14.17 -2.45
C ARG A 96 -5.48 14.78 -1.68
N VAL A 97 -4.33 14.08 -1.60
CA VAL A 97 -3.10 14.67 -1.05
C VAL A 97 -2.69 15.92 -1.83
N LEU A 98 -2.75 15.90 -3.16
CA LEU A 98 -2.37 17.05 -3.98
C LEU A 98 -3.36 18.22 -3.88
N GLU A 99 -4.64 17.96 -3.62
CA GLU A 99 -5.62 19.00 -3.29
C GLU A 99 -5.30 19.69 -1.95
N LEU A 100 -4.83 18.93 -0.96
CA LEU A 100 -4.47 19.46 0.36
C LEU A 100 -3.07 20.11 0.37
N ASP A 101 -2.12 19.54 -0.37
CA ASP A 101 -0.72 19.95 -0.48
C ASP A 101 -0.24 19.77 -1.92
N HIS A 102 -0.38 20.82 -2.72
CA HIS A 102 -0.12 20.79 -4.17
C HIS A 102 1.36 20.56 -4.51
N LYS A 103 2.26 20.85 -3.56
CA LYS A 103 3.72 20.72 -3.73
C LYS A 103 4.23 19.37 -3.23
N ASN A 104 3.35 18.45 -2.84
CA ASN A 104 3.73 17.14 -2.34
C ASN A 104 4.35 16.28 -3.44
N THR A 105 5.69 16.32 -3.55
CA THR A 105 6.45 15.57 -4.56
C THR A 105 6.25 14.06 -4.45
N GLN A 106 6.07 13.57 -3.22
CA GLN A 106 5.83 12.16 -2.97
C GLN A 106 4.49 11.71 -3.57
N ALA A 107 3.40 12.45 -3.33
CA ALA A 107 2.11 12.13 -3.92
C ALA A 107 2.12 12.22 -5.46
N GLN A 108 2.85 13.17 -6.05
CA GLN A 108 3.02 13.25 -7.50
C GLN A 108 3.73 12.01 -8.07
N GLN A 109 4.78 11.53 -7.40
CA GLN A 109 5.49 10.31 -7.79
C GLN A 109 4.60 9.08 -7.66
N GLU A 110 3.90 8.93 -6.54
CA GLU A 110 3.05 7.77 -6.29
C GLU A 110 1.81 7.74 -7.20
N LEU A 111 1.29 8.90 -7.59
CA LEU A 111 0.22 9.01 -8.59
C LEU A 111 0.68 8.53 -9.98
N LYS A 112 1.94 8.80 -10.34
CA LYS A 112 2.54 8.25 -11.57
C LYS A 112 2.69 6.74 -11.46
N ASN A 113 3.20 6.22 -10.34
CA ASN A 113 3.30 4.78 -10.08
C ASN A 113 1.93 4.10 -10.21
N ALA A 114 0.89 4.67 -9.60
CA ALA A 114 -0.48 4.15 -9.69
C ALA A 114 -1.00 4.16 -11.13
N SER A 115 -0.74 5.22 -11.89
CA SER A 115 -1.10 5.30 -13.32
C SER A 115 -0.39 4.23 -14.15
N THR A 116 0.89 3.98 -13.88
CA THR A 116 1.67 2.92 -14.53
C THR A 116 1.11 1.53 -14.23
N VAL A 117 0.70 1.26 -12.98
CA VAL A 117 0.05 -0.02 -12.63
C VAL A 117 -1.26 -0.19 -13.40
N LEU A 118 -2.10 0.85 -13.48
CA LEU A 118 -3.35 0.80 -14.26
C LEU A 118 -3.11 0.50 -15.74
N GLU A 119 -2.04 1.05 -16.31
CA GLU A 119 -1.68 0.79 -17.70
C GLU A 119 -1.23 -0.66 -17.91
N TYR A 120 -0.40 -1.20 -17.02
CA TYR A 120 -0.02 -2.62 -17.07
C TYR A 120 -1.21 -3.56 -16.87
N GLU A 121 -2.16 -3.23 -15.98
CA GLU A 121 -3.40 -3.98 -15.84
C GLU A 121 -4.18 -4.03 -17.15
N LYS A 122 -4.38 -2.86 -17.79
CA LYS A 122 -5.11 -2.77 -19.06
C LYS A 122 -4.43 -3.53 -20.19
N ILE A 123 -3.10 -3.43 -20.30
CA ILE A 123 -2.33 -4.17 -21.31
C ILE A 123 -2.45 -5.67 -21.06
N ALA A 124 -2.33 -6.09 -19.80
CA ALA A 124 -2.45 -7.49 -19.41
C ALA A 124 -3.83 -8.08 -19.76
N GLU A 125 -4.92 -7.34 -19.52
CA GLU A 125 -6.28 -7.77 -19.90
C GLU A 125 -6.39 -8.02 -21.42
N VAL A 126 -5.96 -7.05 -22.23
CA VAL A 126 -6.01 -7.15 -23.69
C VAL A 126 -5.13 -8.28 -24.23
N ASP A 127 -3.93 -8.46 -23.67
CA ASP A 127 -3.02 -9.50 -24.13
C ASP A 127 -3.40 -10.90 -23.61
N PHE A 128 -4.10 -10.99 -22.48
CA PHE A 128 -4.69 -12.23 -22.00
C PHE A 128 -5.76 -12.74 -22.98
N GLU A 129 -6.64 -11.86 -23.47
CA GLU A 129 -7.64 -12.21 -24.49
C GLU A 129 -7.01 -12.70 -25.80
N LYS A 130 -5.88 -12.10 -26.19
CA LYS A 130 -5.09 -12.53 -27.37
C LYS A 130 -4.26 -13.79 -27.11
N ARG A 131 -4.26 -14.31 -25.89
CA ARG A 131 -3.43 -15.44 -25.43
C ARG A 131 -1.91 -15.17 -25.53
N ASP A 132 -1.49 -13.90 -25.51
CA ASP A 132 -0.08 -13.53 -25.42
C ASP A 132 0.38 -13.54 -23.94
N PHE A 133 0.43 -14.75 -23.37
CA PHE A 133 0.74 -14.95 -21.95
C PHE A 133 2.14 -14.47 -21.56
N ARG A 134 3.07 -14.35 -22.53
CA ARG A 134 4.41 -13.83 -22.25
C ARG A 134 4.34 -12.34 -21.89
N LYS A 135 3.55 -11.56 -22.62
CA LYS A 135 3.33 -10.14 -22.30
C LYS A 135 2.56 -9.95 -21.01
N VAL A 136 1.57 -10.81 -20.72
CA VAL A 136 0.84 -10.76 -19.44
C VAL A 136 1.79 -10.96 -18.26
N VAL A 137 2.66 -11.98 -18.32
CA VAL A 137 3.68 -12.22 -17.29
C VAL A 137 4.58 -10.98 -17.11
N PHE A 138 5.07 -10.39 -18.21
CA PHE A 138 5.87 -9.17 -18.16
C PHE A 138 5.13 -8.00 -17.49
N CYS A 139 3.86 -7.79 -17.84
CA CYS A 139 3.05 -6.72 -17.24
C CYS A 139 2.83 -6.97 -15.74
N MET A 140 2.59 -8.22 -15.33
CA MET A 140 2.44 -8.56 -13.91
C MET A 140 3.73 -8.38 -13.13
N ASP A 141 4.89 -8.73 -13.71
CA ASP A 141 6.19 -8.46 -13.09
C ASP A 141 6.40 -6.97 -12.84
N ARG A 142 6.11 -6.14 -13.85
CA ARG A 142 6.22 -4.67 -13.72
C ARG A 142 5.21 -4.08 -12.74
N ALA A 143 3.97 -4.58 -12.73
CA ALA A 143 2.96 -4.14 -11.77
C ALA A 143 3.34 -4.52 -10.33
N LEU A 144 3.93 -5.70 -10.11
CA LEU A 144 4.36 -6.19 -8.80
C LEU A 144 5.53 -5.39 -8.19
N GLU A 145 6.32 -4.69 -9.00
CA GLU A 145 7.35 -3.74 -8.51
C GLU A 145 6.72 -2.62 -7.65
N PHE A 146 5.48 -2.21 -7.97
CA PHE A 146 4.74 -1.18 -7.24
C PHE A 146 3.67 -1.76 -6.31
N ALA A 147 3.15 -2.95 -6.62
CA ALA A 147 2.07 -3.62 -5.90
C ALA A 147 2.50 -4.98 -5.31
N PRO A 148 3.53 -5.03 -4.43
CA PRO A 148 4.17 -6.29 -4.02
C PRO A 148 3.25 -7.24 -3.22
N ALA A 149 2.18 -6.71 -2.64
CA ALA A 149 1.20 -7.46 -1.85
C ALA A 149 -0.07 -7.79 -2.65
N CYS A 150 -0.12 -7.52 -3.95
CA CYS A 150 -1.26 -7.86 -4.77
C CYS A 150 -1.29 -9.36 -5.11
N HIS A 151 -2.16 -10.11 -4.43
CA HIS A 151 -2.38 -11.52 -4.73
C HIS A 151 -2.95 -11.76 -6.12
N ARG A 152 -3.82 -10.86 -6.62
CA ARG A 152 -4.42 -10.97 -7.95
C ARG A 152 -3.33 -11.01 -9.04
N PHE A 153 -2.33 -10.13 -8.97
CA PHE A 153 -1.25 -10.10 -9.94
C PHE A 153 -0.35 -11.35 -9.86
N LYS A 154 -0.08 -11.85 -8.65
CA LYS A 154 0.68 -13.09 -8.46
C LYS A 154 -0.05 -14.29 -9.05
N ILE A 155 -1.36 -14.42 -8.79
CA ILE A 155 -2.19 -15.50 -9.32
C ILE A 155 -2.23 -15.43 -10.86
N LEU A 156 -2.56 -14.28 -11.43
CA LEU A 156 -2.61 -14.12 -12.89
C LEU A 156 -1.25 -14.43 -13.54
N LYS A 157 -0.15 -14.00 -12.93
CA LYS A 157 1.20 -14.34 -13.38
C LYS A 157 1.44 -15.86 -13.33
N ALA A 158 1.09 -16.52 -12.23
CA ALA A 158 1.27 -17.96 -12.07
C ALA A 158 0.42 -18.76 -13.08
N GLU A 159 -0.81 -18.35 -13.32
CA GLU A 159 -1.70 -18.93 -14.33
C GLU A 159 -1.10 -18.81 -15.73
N CYS A 160 -0.63 -17.62 -16.12
CA CYS A 160 0.02 -17.41 -17.42
C CYS A 160 1.32 -18.21 -17.57
N LEU A 161 2.11 -18.35 -16.49
CA LEU A 161 3.32 -19.21 -16.50
C LEU A 161 2.96 -20.68 -16.71
N ALA A 162 1.90 -21.17 -16.06
CA ALA A 162 1.42 -22.53 -16.26
C ALA A 162 0.92 -22.75 -17.70
N LEU A 163 0.19 -21.78 -18.27
CA LEU A 163 -0.26 -21.83 -19.68
C LEU A 163 0.90 -21.81 -20.68
N LEU A 164 2.06 -21.30 -20.29
CA LEU A 164 3.31 -21.34 -21.06
C LEU A 164 4.13 -22.63 -20.83
N GLY A 165 3.66 -23.55 -19.98
CA GLY A 165 4.40 -24.76 -19.59
C GLY A 165 5.54 -24.53 -18.60
N ARG A 166 5.65 -23.33 -18.02
CA ARG A 166 6.71 -22.93 -17.08
C ARG A 166 6.31 -23.24 -15.63
N TYR A 167 6.01 -24.51 -15.35
CA TYR A 167 5.46 -24.94 -14.05
C TYR A 167 6.35 -24.63 -12.84
N PRO A 168 7.70 -24.79 -12.89
CA PRO A 168 8.55 -24.45 -11.74
C PRO A 168 8.46 -22.96 -11.35
N GLU A 169 8.29 -22.09 -12.34
CA GLU A 169 8.16 -20.65 -12.11
C GLU A 169 6.75 -20.28 -11.67
N ALA A 170 5.72 -20.98 -12.15
CA ALA A 170 4.36 -20.81 -11.64
C ALA A 170 4.28 -21.14 -10.14
N GLN A 171 4.97 -22.21 -9.70
CA GLN A 171 4.98 -22.64 -8.31
C GLN A 171 5.73 -21.68 -7.37
N SER A 172 6.75 -20.96 -7.86
CA SER A 172 7.51 -20.02 -7.02
C SER A 172 6.82 -18.68 -6.80
N VAL A 173 5.82 -18.35 -7.62
CA VAL A 173 5.04 -17.11 -7.55
C VAL A 173 3.81 -17.24 -6.63
N ALA A 174 3.27 -18.46 -6.53
CA ALA A 174 2.06 -18.79 -5.78
C ALA A 174 2.26 -18.77 -4.25
#